data_AF-A0A9W9URD0-F1
#
_entry.id   AF-A0A9W9URD0-F1
#
_cell.length_a   1.000
_cell.length_b   1.000
_cell.length_c   1.000
_cell.angle_alpha   90.00
_cell.angle_beta   90.00
_cell.angle_gamma   90.00
#
_symmetry.space_group_name_H-M   'P 1'
#
loop_
_entity.id
_entity.type
_entity.pdbx_description
1 polymer ?
#
loop_
_entity_poly.entity_id
_entity_poly.type
_entity_poly.pdbx_seq_one_letter_code
_entity_poly.pdbx_strand_id
1 'polypeptide(L)'
;MKTLLISSNPTTYTGCVHIIPFALASWRTESEEYAKDIMWTNLIRLFPKVQSMNFNRENINDTKNVMTMSKNLHLHFGRFDFSFEATPQLHKYYIHNWRPRIDMNLPRTVTFKWYDQRYDLPSPELLEVHATIARIFHTSGVAENIEKALQDLEEEQCGLSKDGITDISSMLAATTIGVLGSRVDNV
;
A
#
# COMPACT_ATOMS: atom_id res chain seq x y z
N MET A 1 -8.69 -18.60 -6.82
CA MET A 1 -7.29 -18.18 -6.56
C MET A 1 -6.82 -17.39 -7.77
N LYS A 2 -6.51 -16.10 -7.67
CA LYS A 2 -6.27 -15.20 -8.83
C LYS A 2 -4.79 -14.86 -8.94
N THR A 3 -4.24 -14.99 -10.15
CA THR A 3 -2.88 -14.62 -10.59
C THR A 3 -1.76 -14.84 -9.57
N LEU A 4 -0.92 -15.86 -9.81
CA LEU A 4 0.37 -15.96 -9.12
C LEU A 4 1.40 -15.02 -9.78
N LEU A 5 2.00 -14.13 -8.99
CA LEU A 5 3.36 -13.68 -9.22
C LEU A 5 4.29 -14.70 -8.54
N ILE A 6 4.80 -15.63 -9.35
CA ILE A 6 5.67 -16.72 -8.90
C ILE A 6 7.10 -16.18 -8.80
N SER A 7 7.64 -16.12 -7.58
CA SER A 7 9.08 -16.29 -7.37
C SER A 7 9.44 -17.67 -7.92
N SER A 8 10.50 -17.81 -8.71
CA SER A 8 10.94 -19.03 -9.41
C SER A 8 11.14 -20.30 -8.55
N ASN A 9 10.75 -20.29 -7.28
CA ASN A 9 10.81 -21.40 -6.35
C ASN A 9 9.44 -22.12 -6.19
N PRO A 10 9.37 -23.45 -6.36
CA PRO A 10 8.12 -24.22 -6.36
C PRO A 10 7.44 -24.35 -4.98
N THR A 11 7.99 -23.77 -3.90
CA THR A 11 7.47 -23.89 -2.52
C THR A 11 7.17 -22.55 -1.86
N THR A 12 6.84 -21.51 -2.64
CA THR A 12 6.58 -20.18 -2.08
C THR A 12 5.16 -20.07 -1.51
N TYR A 13 5.05 -19.74 -0.22
CA TYR A 13 3.78 -19.40 0.41
C TYR A 13 3.19 -18.13 -0.21
N THR A 14 1.95 -18.24 -0.66
CA THR A 14 1.17 -17.13 -1.20
C THR A 14 0.03 -16.75 -0.29
N GLY A 15 -0.30 -15.47 -0.25
CA GLY A 15 -1.42 -14.93 0.51
C GLY A 15 -2.32 -14.03 -0.33
N CYS A 16 -3.48 -13.73 0.23
CA CYS A 16 -4.40 -12.70 -0.24
C CYS A 16 -3.78 -11.32 0.03
N VAL A 17 -3.78 -10.46 -0.99
CA VAL A 17 -3.24 -9.10 -0.94
C VAL A 17 -4.30 -8.13 -1.42
N HIS A 18 -4.60 -7.13 -0.59
CA HIS A 18 -5.48 -6.03 -0.96
C HIS A 18 -4.71 -4.94 -1.73
N ILE A 19 -5.29 -4.39 -2.79
CA ILE A 19 -4.72 -3.26 -3.54
C ILE A 19 -4.84 -1.98 -2.71
N ILE A 20 -6.05 -1.66 -2.30
CA ILE A 20 -6.38 -0.65 -1.28
C ILE A 20 -6.36 -1.34 0.08
N PRO A 21 -5.48 -0.96 1.01
CA PRO A 21 -5.23 -1.73 2.23
C PRO A 21 -6.49 -1.94 3.10
N PHE A 22 -6.68 -3.17 3.57
CA PHE A 22 -7.75 -3.53 4.51
C PHE A 22 -7.75 -2.67 5.79
N ALA A 23 -6.58 -2.18 6.22
CA ALA A 23 -6.42 -1.29 7.36
C ALA A 23 -7.22 0.03 7.23
N LEU A 24 -7.58 0.45 6.01
CA LEU A 24 -8.41 1.64 5.77
C LEU A 24 -9.88 1.44 6.15
N ALA A 25 -10.32 0.19 6.33
CA ALA A 25 -11.70 -0.17 6.64
C ALA A 25 -11.86 -0.89 7.99
N SER A 26 -10.79 -1.05 8.76
CA SER A 26 -10.83 -1.66 10.10
C SER A 26 -10.25 -0.69 11.11
N TRP A 27 -10.83 -0.56 12.31
CA TRP A 27 -10.35 0.35 13.36
C TRP A 27 -10.63 -0.24 14.75
N ARG A 28 -9.88 0.25 15.74
CA ARG A 28 -9.99 -0.18 17.14
C ARG A 28 -10.40 0.95 18.08
N THR A 29 -10.24 2.20 17.66
CA THR A 29 -10.52 3.40 18.46
C THR A 29 -11.21 4.48 17.61
N GLU A 30 -11.89 5.42 18.26
CA GLU A 30 -12.54 6.57 17.58
C GLU A 30 -11.51 7.47 16.87
N SER A 31 -10.32 7.65 17.45
CA SER A 31 -9.25 8.44 16.82
C SER A 31 -8.75 7.79 15.53
N GLU A 32 -8.60 6.46 15.51
CA GLU A 32 -8.24 5.72 14.30
C GLU A 32 -9.34 5.81 13.23
N GLU A 33 -10.61 5.80 13.64
CA GLU A 33 -11.76 5.94 12.75
C GLU A 33 -11.72 7.31 12.04
N TYR A 34 -11.53 8.38 12.80
CA TYR A 34 -11.44 9.74 12.25
C TYR A 34 -10.27 9.91 11.26
N ALA A 35 -9.09 9.38 11.60
CA ALA A 35 -7.94 9.40 10.68
C ALA A 35 -8.26 8.65 9.37
N LYS A 36 -8.95 7.50 9.46
CA LYS A 36 -9.39 6.72 8.29
C LYS A 36 -10.46 7.45 7.49
N ASP A 37 -11.35 8.22 8.12
CA ASP A 37 -12.30 9.17 7.52
C ASP A 37 -11.61 10.20 6.65
N ILE A 38 -10.58 10.82 7.18
CA ILE A 38 -9.77 11.77 6.40
C ILE A 38 -9.09 11.05 5.22
N MET A 39 -8.45 9.91 5.46
CA MET A 39 -7.77 9.17 4.39
C MET A 39 -8.71 8.73 3.27
N TRP A 40 -9.88 8.19 3.61
CA TRP A 40 -10.86 7.76 2.62
C TRP A 40 -11.46 8.93 1.85
N THR A 41 -11.74 10.03 2.54
CA THR A 41 -12.19 11.28 1.92
C THR A 41 -11.16 11.79 0.91
N ASN A 42 -9.89 11.79 1.28
CA ASN A 42 -8.80 12.20 0.39
C ASN A 42 -8.63 11.22 -0.77
N LEU A 43 -8.76 9.92 -0.54
CA LEU A 43 -8.72 8.90 -1.59
C LEU A 43 -9.78 9.17 -2.66
N ILE A 44 -11.03 9.38 -2.26
CA ILE A 44 -12.12 9.67 -3.22
C ILE A 44 -11.92 11.02 -3.92
N ARG A 45 -11.45 12.05 -3.19
CA ARG A 45 -11.19 13.38 -3.76
C ARG A 45 -10.11 13.34 -4.84
N LEU A 46 -9.02 12.60 -4.60
CA LEU A 46 -7.91 12.46 -5.54
C LEU A 46 -8.24 11.47 -6.67
N PHE A 47 -9.07 10.48 -6.39
CA PHE A 47 -9.40 9.39 -7.31
C PHE A 47 -10.93 9.21 -7.42
N PRO A 48 -11.65 10.15 -8.06
CA PRO A 48 -13.12 10.11 -8.12
C PRO A 48 -13.67 8.86 -8.85
N LYS A 49 -12.85 8.23 -9.70
CA LYS A 49 -13.20 6.94 -10.33
C LYS A 49 -13.53 5.86 -9.30
N VAL A 50 -12.87 5.85 -8.13
CA VAL A 50 -13.11 4.90 -7.04
C VAL A 50 -14.55 4.96 -6.55
N GLN A 51 -15.08 6.19 -6.42
CA GLN A 51 -16.49 6.38 -6.05
C GLN A 51 -17.43 5.98 -7.20
N SER A 52 -17.08 6.30 -8.46
CA SER A 52 -17.91 5.97 -9.63
C SER A 52 -18.10 4.46 -9.85
N MET A 53 -17.12 3.66 -9.43
CA MET A 53 -17.20 2.19 -9.46
C MET A 53 -17.86 1.58 -8.22
N ASN A 54 -18.48 2.42 -7.38
CA ASN A 54 -19.14 2.05 -6.14
C ASN A 54 -18.21 1.31 -5.15
N PHE A 55 -16.93 1.66 -5.11
CA PHE A 55 -15.98 1.09 -4.15
C PHE A 55 -15.86 1.99 -2.91
N ASN A 56 -16.11 1.41 -1.75
CA ASN A 56 -16.18 2.06 -0.45
C ASN A 56 -15.60 1.14 0.64
N ARG A 57 -15.67 1.56 1.91
CA ARG A 57 -15.12 0.74 3.01
C ARG A 57 -15.88 -0.54 3.26
N GLU A 58 -17.19 -0.56 3.04
CA GLU A 58 -18.05 -1.71 3.28
C GLU A 58 -17.71 -2.86 2.32
N ASN A 59 -17.20 -2.53 1.13
CA ASN A 59 -16.76 -3.52 0.15
C ASN A 59 -15.23 -3.58 -0.02
N ILE A 60 -14.46 -3.22 1.01
CA ILE A 60 -12.99 -3.34 1.01
C ILE A 60 -12.49 -4.75 0.66
N ASN A 61 -13.28 -5.77 1.00
CA ASN A 61 -13.00 -7.19 0.73
C ASN A 61 -13.55 -7.67 -0.62
N ASP A 62 -14.08 -6.76 -1.46
CA ASP A 62 -14.49 -7.09 -2.81
C ASP A 62 -13.30 -7.71 -3.56
N THR A 63 -13.60 -8.75 -4.32
CA THR A 63 -12.61 -9.50 -5.05
C THR A 63 -11.89 -8.67 -6.12
N LYS A 64 -12.45 -7.53 -6.54
CA LYS A 64 -11.79 -6.51 -7.38
C LYS A 64 -10.63 -5.81 -6.68
N ASN A 65 -10.63 -5.78 -5.34
CA ASN A 65 -9.56 -5.19 -4.53
C ASN A 65 -8.50 -6.23 -4.13
N VAL A 66 -8.60 -7.48 -4.59
CA VAL A 66 -7.79 -8.59 -4.06
C VAL A 66 -7.05 -9.33 -5.16
N MET A 67 -5.78 -9.63 -4.91
CA MET A 67 -4.94 -10.53 -5.71
C MET A 67 -4.16 -11.52 -4.85
N THR A 68 -3.48 -12.49 -5.48
CA THR A 68 -2.63 -13.46 -4.78
C THR A 68 -1.16 -13.10 -5.01
N MET A 69 -0.34 -13.12 -3.96
CA MET A 69 1.08 -12.79 -4.06
C MET A 69 1.91 -13.60 -3.08
N SER A 70 3.20 -13.77 -3.35
CA SER A 70 4.12 -14.34 -2.36
C SER A 70 4.22 -13.44 -1.13
N LYS A 71 4.56 -14.01 0.04
CA LYS A 71 4.70 -13.24 1.29
C LYS A 71 5.71 -12.08 1.16
N ASN A 72 6.84 -12.30 0.47
CA ASN A 72 7.87 -11.27 0.28
C ASN A 72 7.35 -10.13 -0.62
N LEU A 73 6.74 -10.45 -1.76
CA LEU A 73 6.19 -9.43 -2.65
C LEU A 73 5.01 -8.68 -2.01
N HIS A 74 4.21 -9.35 -1.17
CA HIS A 74 3.13 -8.68 -0.43
C HIS A 74 3.68 -7.55 0.47
N LEU A 75 4.79 -7.79 1.18
CA LEU A 75 5.43 -6.77 2.01
C LEU A 75 5.85 -5.55 1.17
N HIS A 76 6.58 -5.79 0.08
CA HIS A 76 7.05 -4.73 -0.83
C HIS A 76 5.90 -3.99 -1.53
N PHE A 77 4.82 -4.70 -1.88
CA PHE A 77 3.64 -4.10 -2.49
C PHE A 77 2.92 -3.15 -1.52
N GLY A 78 2.79 -3.55 -0.25
CA GLY A 78 2.21 -2.72 0.80
C GLY A 78 3.06 -1.49 1.16
N ARG A 79 4.38 -1.57 0.98
CA ARG A 79 5.34 -0.46 1.14
C ARG A 79 5.46 0.43 -0.10
N PHE A 80 4.70 0.15 -1.16
CA PHE A 80 4.78 0.84 -2.45
C PHE A 80 6.17 0.75 -3.12
N ASP A 81 6.97 -0.28 -2.82
CA ASP A 81 8.30 -0.47 -3.42
C ASP A 81 8.23 -0.85 -4.90
N PHE A 82 7.08 -1.36 -5.35
CA PHE A 82 6.76 -1.55 -6.76
C PHE A 82 5.26 -1.34 -7.00
N SER A 83 4.89 -1.11 -8.26
CA SER A 83 3.50 -0.92 -8.68
C SER A 83 3.20 -1.54 -10.04
N PHE A 84 1.91 -1.76 -10.31
CA PHE A 84 1.42 -2.25 -11.61
C PHE A 84 0.91 -1.08 -12.46
N GLU A 85 1.61 -0.76 -13.54
CA GLU A 85 1.23 0.32 -14.45
C GLU A 85 0.51 -0.24 -15.68
N ALA A 86 -0.57 0.42 -16.10
CA ALA A 86 -1.38 -0.03 -17.23
C ALA A 86 -0.56 -0.11 -18.53
N THR A 87 -0.84 -1.15 -19.32
CA THR A 87 -0.41 -1.21 -20.72
C THR A 87 -1.60 -0.97 -21.64
N PRO A 88 -1.40 -0.79 -22.97
CA PRO A 88 -2.51 -0.75 -23.92
C PRO A 88 -3.35 -2.05 -23.96
N GLN A 89 -2.83 -3.16 -23.40
CA GLN A 89 -3.55 -4.43 -23.32
C GLN A 89 -4.25 -4.55 -21.97
N LEU A 90 -5.57 -4.76 -21.98
CA LEU A 90 -6.36 -4.91 -20.76
C LEU A 90 -5.84 -6.09 -19.91
N HIS A 91 -5.81 -5.90 -18.60
CA HIS A 91 -5.29 -6.85 -17.61
C HIS A 91 -3.81 -7.23 -17.77
N LYS A 92 -3.06 -6.49 -18.59
CA LYS A 92 -1.61 -6.58 -18.68
C LYS A 92 -0.98 -5.29 -18.16
N TYR A 93 0.05 -5.45 -17.35
CA TYR A 93 0.69 -4.36 -16.61
C TYR A 93 2.20 -4.43 -16.74
N TYR A 94 2.84 -3.26 -16.83
CA TYR A 94 4.26 -3.12 -16.52
C TYR A 94 4.45 -3.17 -15.01
N ILE A 95 5.51 -3.81 -14.55
CA ILE A 95 5.91 -3.72 -13.14
C ILE A 95 6.96 -2.63 -13.04
N HIS A 96 6.64 -1.56 -12.32
CA HIS A 96 7.57 -0.49 -12.02
C HIS A 96 8.23 -0.77 -10.68
N ASN A 97 9.56 -0.90 -10.66
CA ASN A 97 10.33 -1.07 -9.43
C ASN A 97 10.83 0.31 -8.95
N TRP A 98 10.28 0.79 -7.83
CA TRP A 98 10.66 2.06 -7.21
C TRP A 98 11.90 1.95 -6.31
N ARG A 99 12.30 0.72 -5.94
CA ARG A 99 13.50 0.42 -5.16
C ARG A 99 14.47 -0.45 -5.97
N PRO A 100 15.15 0.09 -7.00
CA PRO A 100 16.00 -0.70 -7.89
C PRO A 100 17.23 -1.33 -7.21
N ARG A 101 17.57 -0.89 -5.99
CA ARG A 101 18.66 -1.48 -5.18
C ARG A 101 18.24 -2.76 -4.44
N ILE A 102 16.95 -3.03 -4.35
CA ILE A 102 16.39 -4.24 -3.73
C ILE A 102 16.09 -5.24 -4.84
N ASP A 103 16.74 -6.39 -4.83
CA ASP A 103 16.43 -7.47 -5.76
C ASP A 103 15.15 -8.18 -5.32
N MET A 104 14.04 -7.79 -5.93
CA MET A 104 12.73 -8.42 -5.75
C MET A 104 12.44 -9.52 -6.79
N ASN A 105 13.36 -9.76 -7.74
CA ASN A 105 13.16 -10.70 -8.86
C ASN A 105 11.82 -10.49 -9.60
N LEU A 106 11.48 -9.23 -9.89
CA LEU A 106 10.22 -8.86 -10.54
C LEU A 106 10.31 -9.06 -12.06
N PRO A 107 9.32 -9.72 -12.70
CA PRO A 107 9.26 -9.75 -14.16
C PRO A 107 8.94 -8.35 -14.71
N ARG A 108 9.31 -8.09 -15.96
CA ARG A 108 9.02 -6.79 -16.60
C ARG A 108 7.53 -6.50 -16.74
N THR A 109 6.73 -7.54 -16.97
CA THR A 109 5.28 -7.44 -17.14
C THR A 109 4.56 -8.59 -16.48
N VAL A 110 3.32 -8.36 -16.08
CA VAL A 110 2.38 -9.40 -15.64
C VAL A 110 1.08 -9.31 -16.44
N THR A 111 0.43 -10.45 -16.65
CA THR A 111 -0.93 -10.52 -17.16
C THR A 111 -1.82 -11.24 -16.15
N PHE A 112 -2.87 -10.56 -15.71
CA PHE A 112 -3.87 -11.14 -14.83
C PHE A 112 -4.84 -12.00 -15.63
N LYS A 113 -5.09 -13.21 -15.14
CA LYS A 113 -5.91 -14.22 -15.81
C LYS A 113 -6.92 -14.80 -14.84
N TRP A 114 -8.14 -15.03 -15.32
CA TRP A 114 -9.15 -15.76 -14.57
C TRP A 114 -8.74 -17.22 -14.46
N TYR A 115 -8.61 -17.70 -13.22
CA TYR A 115 -8.54 -19.13 -12.93
C TYR A 115 -9.92 -19.69 -12.56
N ASP A 116 -10.81 -18.82 -12.08
CA ASP A 116 -12.19 -19.11 -11.74
C ASP A 116 -13.02 -17.87 -12.08
N GLN A 117 -13.95 -18.00 -13.03
CA GLN A 117 -14.74 -16.88 -13.56
C GLN A 117 -15.80 -16.36 -12.58
N ARG A 118 -16.03 -17.05 -11.45
CA ARG A 118 -16.91 -16.56 -10.39
C ARG A 118 -16.36 -15.32 -9.67
N TYR A 119 -15.09 -15.01 -9.86
CA TYR A 119 -14.42 -13.90 -9.21
C TYR A 119 -13.76 -12.98 -10.24
N ASP A 120 -14.00 -11.67 -10.12
CA ASP A 120 -13.50 -10.64 -11.05
C ASP A 120 -11.97 -10.59 -11.12
N LEU A 121 -11.34 -9.99 -12.12
CA LEU A 121 -9.91 -9.67 -11.97
C LEU A 121 -9.71 -8.47 -11.04
N PRO A 122 -8.49 -8.27 -10.50
CA PRO A 122 -8.20 -7.05 -9.78
C PRO A 122 -8.49 -5.83 -10.66
N SER A 123 -9.16 -4.82 -10.09
CA SER A 123 -9.65 -3.66 -10.83
C SER A 123 -8.48 -2.84 -11.39
N PRO A 124 -8.46 -2.53 -12.70
CA PRO A 124 -7.49 -1.61 -13.29
C PRO A 124 -7.46 -0.24 -12.60
N GLU A 125 -8.62 0.26 -12.18
CA GLU A 125 -8.77 1.55 -11.50
C GLU A 125 -8.12 1.53 -10.11
N LEU A 126 -8.31 0.46 -9.32
CA LEU A 126 -7.65 0.34 -8.02
C LEU A 126 -6.13 0.19 -8.15
N LEU A 127 -5.66 -0.49 -9.20
CA LEU A 127 -4.22 -0.59 -9.50
C LEU A 127 -3.64 0.77 -9.93
N GLU A 128 -4.38 1.55 -10.71
CA GLU A 128 -4.03 2.92 -11.07
C GLU A 128 -3.89 3.81 -9.83
N VAL A 129 -4.80 3.67 -8.85
CA VAL A 129 -4.71 4.36 -7.56
C VAL A 129 -3.42 3.99 -6.82
N HIS A 130 -3.16 2.69 -6.65
CA HIS A 130 -1.94 2.22 -5.97
C HIS A 130 -0.67 2.70 -6.67
N ALA A 131 -0.60 2.59 -8.00
CA ALA A 131 0.54 3.05 -8.79
C ALA A 131 0.74 4.58 -8.72
N THR A 132 -0.35 5.34 -8.65
CA THR A 132 -0.27 6.80 -8.49
C THR A 132 0.23 7.17 -7.10
N ILE A 133 -0.25 6.51 -6.05
CA ILE A 133 0.23 6.71 -4.69
C ILE A 133 1.71 6.34 -4.60
N ALA A 134 2.14 5.20 -5.16
CA ALA A 134 3.54 4.81 -5.20
C ALA A 134 4.40 5.88 -5.88
N ARG A 135 3.97 6.37 -7.04
CA ARG A 135 4.64 7.46 -7.76
C ARG A 135 4.78 8.70 -6.90
N ILE A 136 3.70 9.17 -6.27
CA ILE A 136 3.73 10.36 -5.40
C ILE A 136 4.69 10.11 -4.21
N PHE A 137 4.59 8.95 -3.58
CA PHE A 137 5.40 8.56 -2.43
C PHE A 137 6.90 8.66 -2.73
N HIS A 138 7.34 8.10 -3.85
CA HIS A 138 8.76 8.10 -4.25
C HIS A 138 9.21 9.41 -4.91
N THR A 139 8.35 10.10 -5.65
CA THR A 139 8.73 11.37 -6.30
C THR A 139 8.75 12.56 -5.35
N SER A 140 7.99 12.51 -4.25
CA SER A 140 7.94 13.59 -3.26
C SER A 140 9.10 13.57 -2.26
N GLY A 141 9.94 12.53 -2.24
CA GLY A 141 11.00 12.36 -1.24
C GLY A 141 10.47 11.99 0.16
N VAL A 142 9.16 11.77 0.30
CA VAL A 142 8.53 11.37 1.57
C VAL A 142 8.90 9.93 1.92
N ALA A 143 9.20 9.10 0.90
CA ALA A 143 9.65 7.73 1.05
C ALA A 143 10.89 7.59 1.95
N GLU A 144 11.90 8.45 1.76
CA GLU A 144 13.14 8.42 2.54
C GLU A 144 12.90 8.78 4.01
N ASN A 145 12.02 9.74 4.28
CA ASN A 145 11.68 10.16 5.64
C ASN A 145 10.94 9.06 6.40
N ILE A 146 9.99 8.39 5.74
CA ILE A 146 9.21 7.30 6.35
C ILE A 146 10.07 6.06 6.53
N GLU A 147 10.91 5.70 5.55
CA GLU A 147 11.82 4.56 5.67
C GLU A 147 12.79 4.75 6.83
N LYS A 148 13.40 5.95 6.93
CA LYS A 148 14.29 6.27 8.05
C LYS A 148 13.56 6.13 9.38
N ALA A 149 12.35 6.66 9.50
CA ALA A 149 11.60 6.55 10.74
C ALA A 149 11.18 5.12 11.07
N LEU A 150 10.87 4.28 10.07
CA LEU A 150 10.60 2.84 10.26
C LEU A 150 11.86 2.07 10.68
N GLN A 151 13.01 2.40 10.09
CA GLN A 151 14.30 1.84 10.47
C GLN A 151 14.69 2.23 11.90
N ASP A 152 14.57 3.52 12.24
CA ASP A 152 14.83 4.02 13.59
C ASP A 152 13.94 3.30 14.62
N LEU A 153 12.65 3.07 14.28
CA LEU A 153 11.72 2.27 15.08
C LEU A 153 12.14 0.81 15.28
N GLU A 154 12.60 0.14 14.22
CA GLU A 154 13.06 -1.26 14.26
C GLU A 154 14.37 -1.40 15.04
N GLU A 155 15.29 -0.42 14.92
CA GLU A 155 16.55 -0.36 15.65
C GLU A 155 16.33 -0.06 17.15
N GLU A 156 15.42 0.85 17.49
CA GLU A 156 15.09 1.19 18.87
C GLU A 156 14.23 0.13 19.58
N GLN A 157 13.48 -0.68 18.84
CA GLN A 157 12.88 -1.91 19.39
C GLN A 157 13.92 -2.96 19.80
N CYS A 158 15.15 -2.88 19.27
CA CYS A 158 16.30 -3.66 19.75
C CYS A 158 17.10 -2.97 20.88
N GLY A 159 16.72 -1.76 21.29
CA GLY A 159 17.26 -1.10 22.46
C GLY A 159 17.11 0.41 22.40
N LEU A 160 16.37 0.97 23.37
CA LEU A 160 16.41 2.41 23.65
C LEU A 160 17.88 2.83 23.84
N SER A 161 18.32 3.88 23.15
CA SER A 161 19.64 4.44 23.36
C SER A 161 19.83 4.73 24.85
N LYS A 162 20.89 4.16 25.46
CA LYS A 162 21.17 4.32 26.91
C LYS A 162 21.34 5.78 27.33
N ASP A 163 21.59 6.66 26.36
CA ASP A 163 21.89 8.07 26.57
C ASP A 163 20.63 8.97 26.50
N GLY A 164 19.45 8.40 26.22
CA GLY A 164 18.17 9.10 26.29
C GLY A 164 17.92 10.12 25.18
N ILE A 165 18.68 10.07 24.08
CA ILE A 165 18.61 11.01 22.95
C ILE A 165 17.62 10.54 21.86
N THR A 166 16.92 9.42 22.09
CA THR A 166 15.87 8.93 21.20
C THR A 166 14.80 10.01 20.99
N ASP A 167 14.65 10.48 19.75
CA ASP A 167 13.62 11.45 19.38
C ASP A 167 12.26 10.76 19.24
N ILE A 168 11.67 10.49 20.41
CA ILE A 168 10.32 9.93 20.56
C ILE A 168 9.25 10.73 19.80
N SER A 169 9.48 12.03 19.52
CA SER A 169 8.51 12.88 18.83
C SER A 169 8.47 12.56 17.34
N SER A 170 9.64 12.37 16.72
CA SER A 170 9.75 11.92 15.33
C SER A 170 9.20 10.51 15.13
N MET A 171 9.42 9.63 16.10
CA MET A 171 8.95 8.25 16.13
C MET A 171 7.42 8.17 16.25
N LEU A 172 6.84 9.00 17.12
CA LEU A 172 5.39 9.13 17.25
C LEU A 172 4.78 9.78 16.01
N ALA A 173 5.45 10.77 15.39
CA ALA A 173 4.98 11.39 14.16
C ALA A 173 4.93 10.41 12.98
N ALA A 174 5.90 9.50 12.86
CA ALA A 174 5.95 8.48 11.81
C ALA A 174 4.90 7.37 11.99
N THR A 175 4.57 7.02 13.24
CA THR A 175 3.46 6.10 13.55
C THR A 175 2.10 6.78 13.43
N THR A 176 2.05 8.12 13.52
CA THR A 176 0.84 8.94 13.49
C THR A 176 0.67 9.70 12.16
N ILE A 177 1.10 9.15 11.02
CA ILE A 177 0.82 9.68 9.66
C ILE A 177 -0.68 9.46 9.29
N GLY A 178 -1.55 9.90 10.20
CA GLY A 178 -2.99 10.05 10.05
C GLY A 178 -3.55 11.25 10.84
N VAL A 179 -2.74 12.01 11.62
CA VAL A 179 -3.27 13.04 12.54
C VAL A 179 -2.68 14.45 12.35
N LEU A 180 -1.70 14.68 11.48
CA LEU A 180 -1.18 16.04 11.25
C LEU A 180 -2.01 16.86 10.24
N GLY A 181 -3.32 16.90 10.51
CA GLY A 181 -4.30 17.73 9.83
C GLY A 181 -5.13 18.57 10.81
N SER A 182 -4.55 19.09 11.88
CA SER A 182 -5.20 20.10 12.72
C SER A 182 -4.18 20.94 13.50
N ARG A 183 -3.57 21.92 12.83
CA ARG A 183 -3.21 23.15 13.54
C ARG A 183 -4.46 24.02 13.58
N VAL A 184 -5.07 24.07 14.77
CA VAL A 184 -6.01 25.12 15.14
C VAL A 184 -5.16 26.37 15.40
N ASP A 185 -5.32 27.38 14.55
CA ASP A 185 -4.84 28.73 14.83
C ASP A 185 -5.74 29.31 15.93
N ASN A 186 -5.18 29.47 17.13
CA ASN A 186 -5.80 30.28 18.19
C ASN A 186 -5.28 31.71 18.05
N VAL A 187 -6.20 32.65 17.83
CA VAL A 187 -6.06 34.06 18.22
C VAL A 187 -6.53 34.20 19.66
#